data_AF-Q5E4D4-F1
#
_entry.id   AF-Q5E4D4-F1
#
_cell.length_a   1.000
_cell.length_b   1.000
_cell.length_c   1.000
_cell.angle_alpha   90.00
_cell.angle_beta   90.00
_cell.angle_gamma   90.00
#
_symmetry.space_group_name_H-M   'P 1'
#
loop_
_entity.id
_entity.type
_entity.pdbx_description
1 polymer ?
#
loop_
_entity_poly.entity_id
_entity_poly.type
_entity_poly.pdbx_seq_one_letter_code
_entity_poly.pdbx_strand_id
1 'polypeptide(L)'
;MGKNGLGFTLIELVIAITVAAVIAIIAIPKFFSYTSESYIAQAEGIAQNFEQSVRLTQYRWIANGNLQSGNDVQGFANDQLDVNLNGFPIGINKNNPMAQPNNIGRGKKGCNDLWNTLLIDPPSVSHKKKD
;
A
#
# COMPACT_ATOMS: atom_id res chain seq x y z
N MET A 1 2.08 -48.19 35.71
CA MET A 1 2.27 -46.96 34.91
C MET A 1 1.67 -45.78 35.67
N GLY A 2 2.46 -45.12 36.51
CA GLY A 2 2.01 -43.96 37.28
C GLY A 2 1.89 -42.73 36.37
N LYS A 3 0.72 -42.12 36.35
CA LYS A 3 0.48 -40.85 35.64
C LYS A 3 0.93 -39.72 36.56
N ASN A 4 2.14 -39.20 36.34
CA ASN A 4 2.62 -37.99 36.99
C ASN A 4 1.98 -36.77 36.32
N GLY A 5 0.72 -36.49 36.65
CA GLY A 5 0.13 -35.18 36.38
C GLY A 5 0.63 -34.21 37.44
N LEU A 6 1.76 -33.55 37.19
CA LEU A 6 2.21 -32.41 37.98
C LEU A 6 1.18 -31.29 37.76
N GLY A 7 0.24 -31.14 38.69
CA GLY A 7 -0.69 -30.02 38.72
C GLY A 7 0.03 -28.73 39.09
N PHE A 8 -0.44 -27.62 38.52
CA PHE A 8 0.07 -26.28 38.81
C PHE A 8 -0.24 -25.89 40.26
N THR A 9 0.72 -25.28 40.98
CA THR A 9 0.50 -24.91 42.38
C THR A 9 -0.27 -23.58 42.49
N LEU A 10 -1.01 -23.38 43.58
CA LEU A 10 -1.77 -22.12 43.80
C LEU A 10 -0.83 -20.91 43.84
N ILE A 11 0.35 -21.06 44.46
CA ILE A 11 1.35 -19.99 44.53
C ILE A 11 1.91 -19.63 43.15
N GLU A 12 2.07 -20.59 42.26
CA GLU A 12 2.57 -20.38 40.90
C GLU A 12 1.58 -19.58 40.06
N LEU A 13 0.27 -19.81 40.25
CA LEU A 13 -0.78 -19.01 39.63
C LEU A 13 -0.80 -17.58 40.14
N VAL A 14 -0.67 -17.40 41.45
CA VAL A 14 -0.65 -16.06 42.05
C VAL A 14 0.56 -15.27 41.58
N ILE A 15 1.75 -15.89 41.54
CA ILE A 15 2.95 -15.23 41.02
C ILE A 15 2.78 -14.87 39.55
N ALA A 16 2.25 -15.79 38.72
CA ALA A 16 2.05 -15.55 37.29
C ALA A 16 1.13 -14.36 37.01
N ILE A 17 -0.03 -14.27 37.66
CA ILE A 17 -0.96 -13.14 37.46
C ILE A 17 -0.38 -11.83 38.01
N THR A 18 0.40 -11.88 39.09
CA THR A 18 1.03 -10.70 39.69
C THR A 18 2.07 -10.12 38.73
N VAL A 19 2.92 -10.97 38.15
CA VAL A 19 3.89 -10.56 37.14
C VAL A 19 3.19 -10.03 35.89
N ALA A 20 2.14 -10.70 35.41
CA ALA A 20 1.34 -10.24 34.27
C ALA A 20 0.71 -8.85 34.51
N ALA A 21 0.21 -8.59 35.73
CA ALA A 21 -0.38 -7.30 36.09
C ALA A 21 0.65 -6.16 36.04
N VAL A 22 1.87 -6.38 36.55
CA VAL A 22 2.96 -5.38 36.51
C VAL A 22 3.34 -5.05 35.06
N ILE A 23 3.49 -6.06 34.20
CA ILE A 23 3.83 -5.87 32.79
C ILE A 23 2.70 -5.11 32.06
N ALA A 24 1.43 -5.45 32.34
CA ALA A 24 0.29 -4.81 31.70
C ALA A 24 0.22 -3.31 31.99
N ILE A 25 0.46 -2.89 33.24
CA ILE A 25 0.45 -1.46 33.62
C ILE A 25 1.49 -0.66 32.82
N ILE A 26 2.68 -1.24 32.59
CA ILE A 26 3.76 -0.59 31.84
C ILE A 26 3.47 -0.59 30.33
N ALA A 27 2.83 -1.64 29.81
CA ALA A 27 2.60 -1.82 28.37
C ALA A 27 1.42 -1.00 27.81
N ILE A 28 0.32 -0.83 28.56
CA ILE A 28 -0.90 -0.15 28.10
C ILE A 28 -0.65 1.25 27.49
N PRO A 29 0.07 2.19 28.16
CA PRO A 29 0.22 3.54 27.61
C PRO A 29 1.00 3.56 26.29
N LYS A 30 1.98 2.66 26.13
CA LYS A 30 2.80 2.54 24.91
C LYS A 30 2.05 1.86 23.76
N PHE A 31 1.16 0.92 24.09
CA PHE A 31 0.35 0.23 23.09
C PHE A 31 -0.58 1.20 22.35
N PHE A 32 -1.18 2.17 23.04
CA PHE A 32 -2.04 3.16 22.39
C PHE A 32 -1.29 4.07 21.40
N SER A 33 -0.09 4.57 21.73
CA SER A 33 0.70 5.40 20.80
C SER A 33 1.16 4.62 19.57
N TYR A 34 1.49 3.34 19.72
CA TYR A 34 1.92 2.49 18.61
C TYR A 34 0.82 2.21 17.59
N THR A 35 -0.44 2.18 18.01
CA THR A 35 -1.54 2.01 17.04
C THR A 35 -1.58 3.17 16.04
N SER A 36 -1.55 4.42 16.49
CA SER A 36 -1.57 5.59 15.59
C SER A 36 -0.34 5.65 14.69
N GLU A 37 0.85 5.38 15.23
CA GLU A 37 2.09 5.36 14.46
C GLU A 37 2.06 4.23 13.40
N SER A 38 1.48 3.08 13.73
CA SER A 38 1.35 1.96 12.78
C SER A 38 0.46 2.31 11.58
N TYR A 39 -0.59 3.11 11.77
CA TYR A 39 -1.44 3.54 10.65
C TYR A 39 -0.70 4.51 9.72
N ILE A 40 0.08 5.43 10.30
CA ILE A 40 0.91 6.37 9.53
C ILE A 40 1.98 5.59 8.75
N ALA A 41 2.71 4.70 9.42
CA ALA A 41 3.74 3.89 8.79
C ALA A 41 3.19 3.01 7.65
N GLN A 42 1.97 2.46 7.81
CA GLN A 42 1.29 1.73 6.74
C GLN A 42 0.97 2.63 5.55
N ALA A 43 0.42 3.83 5.80
CA ALA A 43 0.10 4.79 4.74
C ALA A 43 1.37 5.27 4.00
N GLU A 44 2.45 5.54 4.72
CA GLU A 44 3.76 5.86 4.14
C GLU A 44 4.31 4.69 3.31
N GLY A 45 4.20 3.46 3.80
CA GLY A 45 4.62 2.27 3.05
C GLY A 45 3.85 2.09 1.74
N ILE A 46 2.54 2.34 1.75
CA ILE A 46 1.71 2.32 0.53
C ILE A 46 2.14 3.45 -0.43
N ALA A 47 2.37 4.66 0.08
CA ALA A 47 2.81 5.80 -0.73
C ALA A 47 4.18 5.53 -1.38
N GLN A 48 5.13 4.96 -0.63
CA GLN A 48 6.42 4.55 -1.16
C GLN A 48 6.28 3.50 -2.26
N ASN A 49 5.46 2.48 -2.04
CA ASN A 49 5.19 1.46 -3.06
C ASN A 49 4.62 2.09 -4.34
N PHE A 50 3.65 3.00 -4.20
CA PHE A 50 3.09 3.73 -5.34
C PHE A 50 4.16 4.55 -6.08
N GLU A 51 5.02 5.27 -5.37
CA GLU A 51 6.14 6.02 -5.98
C GLU A 51 7.09 5.09 -6.74
N GLN A 52 7.44 3.94 -6.17
CA GLN A 52 8.30 2.96 -6.83
C GLN A 52 7.66 2.42 -8.12
N SER A 53 6.37 2.11 -8.12
CA SER A 53 5.64 1.68 -9.32
C SER A 53 5.59 2.76 -10.40
N VAL A 54 5.40 4.03 -10.02
CA VAL A 54 5.46 5.17 -10.94
C VAL A 54 6.85 5.28 -11.58
N ARG A 55 7.92 5.20 -10.79
CA ARG A 55 9.30 5.24 -11.28
C ARG A 55 9.64 4.04 -12.15
N LEU A 56 9.19 2.84 -11.77
CA LEU A 56 9.38 1.63 -12.55
C LEU A 56 8.73 1.74 -13.93
N THR A 57 7.53 2.33 -14.02
CA THR A 57 6.88 2.63 -15.29
C THR A 57 7.74 3.54 -16.16
N GLN A 58 8.29 4.61 -15.57
CA GLN A 58 9.19 5.52 -16.27
C GLN A 58 10.46 4.80 -16.76
N TYR A 59 11.06 3.96 -15.93
CA TYR A 59 12.23 3.17 -16.31
C TYR A 59 11.93 2.18 -17.43
N ARG A 60 10.75 1.56 -17.43
CA ARG A 60 10.30 0.71 -18.55
C ARG A 60 10.12 1.51 -19.82
N TRP A 61 9.51 2.68 -19.75
CA TRP A 61 9.36 3.56 -20.91
C TRP A 61 10.70 3.95 -21.53
N ILE A 62 11.69 4.33 -20.70
CA ILE A 62 13.07 4.62 -21.15
C ILE A 62 13.73 3.37 -21.74
N ALA A 63 13.61 2.22 -21.06
CA ALA A 63 14.22 0.95 -21.50
C ALA A 63 13.64 0.46 -22.84
N ASN A 64 12.37 0.76 -23.12
CA ASN A 64 11.73 0.46 -24.40
C ASN A 64 12.16 1.43 -25.53
N GLY A 65 13.00 2.42 -25.25
CA GLY A 65 13.48 3.40 -26.23
C GLY A 65 12.45 4.48 -26.60
N ASN A 66 11.39 4.62 -25.81
CA ASN A 66 10.36 5.62 -26.07
C ASN A 66 10.84 7.01 -25.61
N LEU A 67 10.57 8.03 -26.44
CA LEU A 67 10.90 9.44 -26.16
C LEU A 67 9.67 10.36 -26.33
N GLN A 68 8.49 9.77 -26.50
CA GLN A 68 7.22 10.48 -26.65
C GLN A 68 6.16 9.90 -25.72
N SER A 69 5.09 10.66 -25.50
CA SER A 69 3.89 10.12 -24.84
C SER A 69 3.37 8.92 -25.61
N GLY A 70 2.97 7.88 -24.90
CA GLY A 70 2.59 6.61 -25.52
C GLY A 70 1.53 5.89 -24.72
N ASN A 71 0.77 5.06 -25.41
CA ASN A 71 -0.19 4.14 -24.82
C ASN A 71 0.50 2.80 -24.54
N ASP A 72 -0.07 2.04 -23.60
CA ASP A 72 0.22 0.61 -23.41
C ASP A 72 1.73 0.28 -23.25
N VAL A 73 2.39 0.92 -22.28
CA VAL A 73 3.83 0.68 -22.00
C VAL A 73 4.06 -0.78 -21.62
N GLN A 74 4.87 -1.47 -22.41
CA GLN A 74 5.19 -2.89 -22.23
C GLN A 74 6.10 -3.16 -21.02
N GLY A 75 5.85 -4.27 -20.34
CA GLY A 75 6.70 -4.84 -19.30
C GLY A 75 6.33 -4.42 -17.86
N PHE A 76 5.16 -3.81 -17.66
CA PHE A 76 4.64 -3.48 -16.33
C PHE A 76 3.11 -3.30 -16.32
N ALA A 77 2.47 -3.70 -15.21
CA ALA A 77 1.03 -3.55 -14.97
C ALA A 77 0.13 -3.97 -16.15
N ASN A 78 0.36 -5.19 -16.65
CA ASN A 78 -0.38 -5.81 -17.77
C ASN A 78 -0.34 -5.01 -19.08
N ASP A 79 0.68 -4.19 -19.28
CA ASP A 79 0.91 -3.39 -20.49
C ASP A 79 -0.22 -2.41 -20.78
N GLN A 80 -0.95 -1.97 -19.76
CA GLN A 80 -2.10 -1.07 -19.92
C GLN A 80 -1.77 0.38 -19.61
N LEU A 81 -0.55 0.69 -19.15
CA LEU A 81 -0.22 2.04 -18.67
C LEU A 81 0.04 3.00 -19.83
N ASP A 82 -0.73 4.08 -19.86
CA ASP A 82 -0.52 5.24 -20.71
C ASP A 82 0.42 6.23 -20.02
N VAL A 83 1.40 6.77 -20.73
CA VAL A 83 2.40 7.68 -20.17
C VAL A 83 2.48 9.03 -20.88
N ASN A 84 2.86 10.07 -20.14
CA ASN A 84 3.13 11.39 -20.69
C ASN A 84 4.48 11.45 -21.42
N LEU A 85 4.85 12.64 -21.90
CA LEU A 85 6.12 12.88 -22.60
C LEU A 85 7.37 12.54 -21.76
N ASN A 86 7.24 12.47 -20.43
CA ASN A 86 8.33 12.19 -19.51
C ASN A 86 8.33 10.71 -19.04
N GLY A 87 7.44 9.87 -19.57
CA GLY A 87 7.31 8.47 -19.19
C GLY A 87 6.55 8.22 -17.89
N PHE A 88 5.88 9.23 -17.31
CA PHE A 88 5.07 9.04 -16.11
C PHE A 88 3.67 8.53 -16.45
N PRO A 89 3.13 7.56 -15.69
CA PRO A 89 1.79 7.02 -15.90
C PRO A 89 0.72 8.09 -15.68
N ILE A 90 -0.19 8.21 -16.63
CA ILE A 90 -1.28 9.20 -16.66
C ILE A 90 -2.64 8.59 -16.96
N GLY A 91 -2.74 7.28 -17.15
CA GLY A 91 -4.00 6.58 -17.37
C GLY A 91 -3.79 5.13 -17.79
N ILE A 92 -4.90 4.43 -18.03
CA ILE A 92 -4.90 3.06 -18.58
C ILE A 92 -5.91 2.86 -19.73
N ASN A 93 -6.52 3.95 -20.16
CA ASN A 93 -7.70 3.96 -21.03
C ASN A 93 -7.78 5.27 -21.82
N LYS A 94 -6.64 5.84 -22.16
CA LYS A 94 -6.56 6.98 -23.07
C LYS A 94 -6.80 6.51 -24.50
N ASN A 95 -7.21 7.45 -25.34
CA ASN A 95 -7.36 7.19 -26.76
C ASN A 95 -6.00 6.76 -27.34
N ASN A 96 -6.02 5.97 -28.42
CA ASN A 96 -4.84 5.59 -29.19
C ASN A 96 -5.08 5.99 -30.67
N PRO A 97 -4.40 7.03 -31.19
CA PRO A 97 -3.34 7.80 -30.55
C PRO A 97 -3.83 8.74 -29.43
N MET A 98 -2.97 8.95 -28.43
CA MET A 98 -3.27 9.76 -27.25
C MET A 98 -3.42 11.25 -27.59
N ALA A 99 -4.63 11.79 -27.38
CA ALA A 99 -4.93 13.20 -27.66
C ALA A 99 -4.63 14.15 -26.49
N GLN A 100 -4.50 13.64 -25.27
CA GLN A 100 -4.34 14.45 -24.05
C GLN A 100 -3.17 13.91 -23.21
N PRO A 101 -1.92 14.28 -23.49
CA PRO A 101 -0.75 13.73 -22.79
C PRO A 101 -0.50 14.32 -21.39
N ASN A 102 -1.25 15.35 -20.99
CA ASN A 102 -0.97 16.13 -19.78
C ASN A 102 -2.02 15.99 -18.66
N ASN A 103 -3.17 15.34 -18.91
CA ASN A 103 -4.19 15.10 -17.88
C ASN A 103 -4.04 13.70 -17.26
N ILE A 104 -4.47 13.51 -16.02
CA ILE A 104 -4.54 12.18 -15.41
C ILE A 104 -5.94 11.61 -15.63
N GLY A 105 -6.05 10.62 -16.53
CA GLY A 105 -7.29 9.93 -16.92
C GLY A 105 -8.52 10.82 -17.09
N ARG A 106 -9.71 10.27 -16.78
CA ARG A 106 -11.00 10.98 -16.87
C ARG A 106 -11.52 11.34 -15.48
N GLY A 107 -11.23 12.56 -15.02
CA GLY A 107 -11.67 13.05 -13.70
C GLY A 107 -11.18 12.17 -12.55
N LYS A 108 -12.01 11.98 -11.52
CA LYS A 108 -11.65 11.16 -10.33
C LYS A 108 -11.36 9.70 -10.69
N LYS A 109 -11.96 9.19 -11.77
CA LYS A 109 -11.75 7.80 -12.22
C LYS A 109 -10.30 7.56 -12.64
N GLY A 110 -9.65 8.55 -13.26
CA GLY A 110 -8.26 8.43 -13.70
C GLY A 110 -7.28 8.13 -12.57
N CYS A 111 -7.42 8.81 -11.43
CA CYS A 111 -6.60 8.56 -10.25
C CYS A 111 -6.86 7.17 -9.66
N ASN A 112 -8.12 6.73 -9.63
CA ASN A 112 -8.49 5.41 -9.11
C ASN A 112 -7.99 4.28 -10.02
N ASP A 113 -8.10 4.46 -11.34
CA ASP A 113 -7.60 3.53 -12.34
C ASP A 113 -6.08 3.34 -12.17
N LEU A 114 -5.32 4.44 -12.02
CA LEU A 114 -3.89 4.38 -11.73
C LEU A 114 -3.58 3.77 -10.36
N TRP A 115 -4.32 4.14 -9.31
CA TRP A 115 -4.16 3.58 -7.96
C TRP A 115 -4.26 2.06 -7.96
N ASN A 116 -5.29 1.53 -8.64
CA ASN A 116 -5.54 0.10 -8.70
C ASN A 116 -4.58 -0.65 -9.64
N THR A 117 -3.98 0.05 -10.60
CA THR A 117 -3.07 -0.56 -11.59
C THR A 117 -1.62 -0.56 -11.12
N LEU A 118 -1.20 0.48 -10.39
CA LEU A 118 0.18 0.65 -9.93
C LEU A 118 0.47 -0.09 -8.61
N LEU A 119 -0.56 -0.47 -7.85
CA LEU A 119 -0.41 -1.22 -6.61
C LEU A 119 -0.84 -2.68 -6.80
N ILE A 120 -0.10 -3.61 -6.18
CA ILE A 120 -0.38 -5.06 -6.24
C ILE A 120 -1.60 -5.44 -5.39
N ASP A 121 -1.80 -4.75 -4.26
CA ASP A 121 -2.96 -4.91 -3.37
C ASP A 121 -3.42 -3.51 -2.92
N PRO A 122 -4.14 -2.78 -3.79
CA PRO A 122 -4.55 -1.41 -3.51
C PRO A 122 -5.58 -1.38 -2.38
N PRO A 123 -5.37 -0.61 -1.30
CA PRO A 123 -6.43 -0.39 -0.33
C PRO A 123 -7.57 0.43 -0.95
N SER A 124 -8.78 0.27 -0.42
CA SER A 124 -9.96 0.95 -0.94
C SER A 124 -9.82 2.47 -0.87
N VAL A 125 -10.18 3.16 -1.94
CA VAL A 125 -10.29 4.63 -1.97
C VAL A 125 -11.70 5.07 -1.56
N SER A 126 -11.80 6.16 -0.79
CA SER A 126 -13.12 6.69 -0.42
C SER A 126 -13.84 7.26 -1.65
N HIS A 127 -15.03 6.74 -1.93
CA HIS A 127 -15.90 7.25 -2.99
C HIS A 127 -16.85 8.35 -2.53
N LYS A 128 -16.85 8.71 -1.23
CA LYS A 128 -17.77 9.72 -0.72
C LYS A 128 -17.25 11.14 -0.96
N LYS A 129 -18.01 11.90 -1.75
CA LYS A 129 -17.98 13.36 -1.70
C LYS A 129 -18.47 13.74 -0.30
N LYS A 130 -17.64 14.42 0.49
CA LYS A 130 -18.11 15.09 1.70
C LYS A 130 -18.86 16.32 1.17
N ASP A 131 -20.19 16.24 1.16
CA ASP A 131 -21.04 17.40 0.90
C ASP A 131 -20.85 18.45 2.00
#